data_AF-B1CBX8-F1
#
_entry.id   AF-B1CBX8-F1
#
_cell.length_a   1.000
_cell.length_b   1.000
_cell.length_c   1.000
_cell.angle_alpha   90.00
_cell.angle_beta   90.00
_cell.angle_gamma   90.00
#
_symmetry.space_group_name_H-M   'P 1'
#
loop_
_entity.id
_entity.type
_entity.pdbx_description
1 polymer ?
#
loop_
_entity_poly.entity_id
_entity_poly.type
_entity_poly.pdbx_seq_one_letter_code
_entity_poly.pdbx_strand_id
1 'polypeptide(L)'
;MGVRLLSGAPLKEEGKMKHSIIKKIGIIIFSYILIICVAFYFCDSIKENPTVRYSLKSISAGLDYEQRMFKGHSGKKSVERITKPFLTKKDLDKIDLKNVNKLMIVAHPDDETLWGGVHLIKDNYLVLCLTNGKATGNVRYDEINKVLNKTHDKGIILSYPDAYKLERVDWGKAGFIPYITEDIKTVLTYKKWDEIVTHNPEGEYGHIHHIYTNNITTKVYKKYINKNNLYYFTRYYKKGDLFKVEDKLKKLPQAEVDEKMDLLDLYASQPGAFVKYGQMIKYEKFINAKDFKNSI
;
A
#
# COMPACT_ATOMS: atom_id res chain seq x y z
N MET A 1 20.17 64.49 55.24
CA MET A 1 20.80 63.53 54.30
C MET A 1 19.75 63.11 53.29
N GLY A 2 19.94 63.49 52.03
CA GLY A 2 18.89 63.50 51.00
C GLY A 2 18.58 62.14 50.39
N VAL A 3 17.29 61.93 50.13
CA VAL A 3 16.71 60.85 49.33
C VAL A 3 17.05 61.10 47.86
N ARG A 4 17.59 60.11 47.14
CA ARG A 4 17.81 60.19 45.68
C ARG A 4 16.86 59.21 44.99
N LEU A 5 16.04 59.79 44.11
CA LEU A 5 14.99 59.18 43.31
C LEU A 5 15.50 58.12 42.31
N LEU A 6 14.66 57.12 42.13
CA LEU A 6 14.67 56.16 41.02
C LEU A 6 14.38 56.86 39.68
N SER A 7 15.15 56.51 38.65
CA SER A 7 14.78 56.61 37.23
C SER A 7 15.34 55.35 36.57
N GLY A 8 14.65 54.53 35.79
CA GLY A 8 13.44 54.75 35.00
C GLY A 8 13.67 54.20 33.58
N ALA A 9 13.88 52.88 33.42
CA ALA A 9 13.80 52.10 32.18
C ALA A 9 13.80 50.60 32.55
N PRO A 10 13.05 49.68 31.88
CA PRO A 10 12.76 49.66 30.45
C PRO A 10 11.34 49.17 30.08
N LEU A 11 10.43 50.09 29.70
CA LEU A 11 9.12 49.69 29.12
C LEU A 11 9.12 49.72 27.57
N LYS A 12 10.14 50.33 26.93
CA LYS A 12 10.21 50.48 25.46
C LYS A 12 10.84 49.29 24.72
N GLU A 13 11.69 48.49 25.36
CA GLU A 13 12.37 47.36 24.70
C GLU A 13 11.50 46.09 24.64
N GLU A 14 10.74 45.78 25.70
CA GLU A 14 9.80 44.65 25.69
C GLU A 14 8.71 44.81 24.61
N GLY A 15 8.21 46.03 24.40
CA GLY A 15 7.21 46.33 23.36
C GLY A 15 7.74 46.08 21.95
N LYS A 16 9.00 46.44 21.67
CA LYS A 16 9.65 46.17 20.37
C LYS A 16 9.90 44.69 20.15
N MET A 17 10.27 43.95 21.20
CA MET A 17 10.54 42.51 21.14
C MET A 17 9.26 41.72 20.87
N LYS A 18 8.17 42.02 21.59
CA LYS A 18 6.84 41.41 21.35
C LYS A 18 6.31 41.73 19.95
N HIS A 19 6.46 42.98 19.49
CA HIS A 19 6.03 43.38 18.16
C HIS A 19 6.82 42.65 17.04
N SER A 20 8.12 42.45 17.22
CA SER A 20 8.98 41.69 16.29
C SER A 20 8.60 40.20 16.21
N ILE A 21 8.30 39.58 17.35
CA ILE A 21 7.85 38.18 17.42
C ILE A 21 6.49 38.01 16.76
N ILE A 22 5.53 38.91 17.02
CA ILE A 22 4.20 38.90 16.39
C ILE A 22 4.33 39.07 14.88
N LYS A 23 5.23 39.94 14.40
CA LYS A 23 5.50 40.11 12.96
C LYS A 23 6.08 38.85 12.33
N LYS A 24 7.02 38.17 13.00
CA LYS A 24 7.60 36.89 12.53
C LYS A 24 6.57 35.77 12.49
N ILE A 25 5.72 35.65 13.51
CA ILE A 25 4.61 34.69 13.55
C ILE A 25 3.61 35.01 12.45
N GLY A 26 3.25 36.29 12.26
CA GLY A 26 2.37 36.75 11.19
C GLY A 26 2.93 36.44 9.79
N ILE A 27 4.24 36.59 9.57
CA ILE A 27 4.90 36.20 8.32
C ILE A 27 4.85 34.68 8.12
N ILE A 28 5.12 33.88 9.15
CA ILE A 28 5.04 32.41 9.04
C ILE A 28 3.61 31.95 8.73
N ILE A 29 2.61 32.49 9.43
CA ILE A 29 1.20 32.18 9.20
C ILE A 29 0.79 32.61 7.79
N PHE A 30 1.17 33.83 7.36
CA PHE A 30 0.88 34.31 6.01
C PHE A 30 1.57 33.47 4.93
N SER A 31 2.79 33.00 5.19
CA SER A 31 3.53 32.11 4.28
C SER A 31 2.85 30.75 4.15
N TYR A 32 2.36 30.19 5.26
CA TYR A 32 1.56 28.98 5.27
C TYR A 32 0.21 29.16 4.56
N ILE A 33 -0.49 30.26 4.82
CA ILE A 33 -1.74 30.59 4.13
C ILE A 33 -1.48 30.77 2.63
N LEU A 34 -0.38 31.42 2.23
CA LEU A 34 -0.03 31.60 0.83
C LEU A 34 0.33 30.27 0.16
N ILE A 35 1.06 29.38 0.82
CA ILE A 35 1.33 28.01 0.33
C ILE A 35 0.02 27.23 0.17
N ILE A 36 -0.89 27.35 1.14
CA ILE A 36 -2.21 26.73 1.11
C ILE A 36 -3.05 27.33 -0.02
N CYS A 37 -3.07 28.65 -0.20
CA CYS A 37 -3.80 29.35 -1.24
C CYS A 37 -3.24 29.07 -2.63
N VAL A 38 -1.92 28.93 -2.79
CA VAL A 38 -1.29 28.47 -4.04
C VAL A 38 -1.65 27.01 -4.30
N ALA A 39 -1.68 26.16 -3.27
CA ALA A 39 -2.17 24.78 -3.38
C ALA A 39 -3.68 24.68 -3.69
N PHE A 40 -4.49 25.67 -3.28
CA PHE A 40 -5.89 25.80 -3.67
C PHE A 40 -6.07 26.42 -5.06
N TYR A 41 -5.17 27.28 -5.53
CA TYR A 41 -5.21 27.84 -6.89
C TYR A 41 -4.89 26.77 -7.96
N PHE A 42 -4.17 25.71 -7.58
CA PHE A 42 -3.90 24.52 -8.38
C PHE A 42 -4.75 23.29 -7.94
N CYS A 43 -5.89 23.49 -7.26
CA CYS A 43 -6.57 22.43 -6.50
C CYS A 43 -6.91 21.18 -7.31
N ASP A 44 -7.30 21.34 -8.58
CA ASP A 44 -7.67 20.20 -9.44
C ASP A 44 -6.42 19.40 -9.84
N SER A 45 -5.36 20.08 -10.30
CA SER A 45 -4.07 19.45 -10.62
C SER A 45 -3.37 18.80 -9.41
N ILE A 46 -3.63 19.29 -8.20
CA ILE A 46 -3.04 18.79 -6.96
C ILE A 46 -3.76 17.54 -6.43
N LYS A 47 -5.10 17.48 -6.57
CA LYS A 47 -5.89 16.29 -6.20
C LYS A 47 -5.68 15.12 -7.15
N GLU A 48 -5.43 15.41 -8.43
CA GLU A 48 -5.16 14.43 -9.49
C GLU A 48 -3.76 13.80 -9.38
N ASN A 49 -2.83 14.42 -8.64
CA ASN A 49 -1.50 13.86 -8.43
C ASN A 49 -1.50 12.87 -7.24
N PRO A 50 -1.26 11.57 -7.45
CA PRO A 50 -1.35 10.58 -6.38
C PRO A 50 -0.40 10.87 -5.22
N THR A 51 0.86 11.22 -5.51
CA THR A 51 1.84 11.51 -4.47
C THR A 51 1.38 12.66 -3.58
N VAL A 52 0.82 13.72 -4.15
CA VAL A 52 0.37 14.89 -3.38
C VAL A 52 -0.89 14.56 -2.56
N ARG A 53 -1.89 13.89 -3.14
CA ARG A 53 -3.10 13.44 -2.42
C ARG A 53 -2.73 12.62 -1.18
N TYR A 54 -1.83 11.65 -1.31
CA TYR A 54 -1.46 10.81 -0.17
C TYR A 54 -0.52 11.49 0.81
N SER A 55 0.31 12.46 0.38
CA SER A 55 1.09 13.27 1.32
C SER A 55 0.18 14.04 2.26
N LEU A 56 -0.88 14.67 1.75
CA LEU A 56 -1.88 15.34 2.60
C LEU A 56 -2.59 14.37 3.55
N LYS A 57 -3.00 13.20 3.06
CA LYS A 57 -3.63 12.16 3.88
C LYS A 57 -2.71 11.58 4.95
N SER A 58 -1.42 11.46 4.66
CA SER A 58 -0.43 10.97 5.62
C SER A 58 -0.25 11.93 6.79
N ILE A 59 -0.39 13.25 6.57
CA ILE A 59 -0.35 14.26 7.65
C ILE A 59 -1.56 14.07 8.58
N SER A 60 -2.76 13.93 8.02
CA SER A 60 -3.96 13.68 8.82
C SER A 60 -3.91 12.33 9.56
N ALA A 61 -3.38 11.29 8.92
CA ALA A 61 -3.26 9.97 9.52
C ALA A 61 -2.16 9.92 10.61
N GLY A 62 -1.08 10.68 10.47
CA GLY A 62 -0.04 10.81 11.48
C GLY A 62 -0.58 11.46 12.76
N LEU A 63 -1.40 12.51 12.63
CA LEU A 63 -2.07 13.15 13.77
C LEU A 63 -3.01 12.18 14.52
N ASP A 64 -3.76 11.36 13.78
CA ASP A 64 -4.66 10.34 14.34
C ASP A 64 -3.89 9.13 14.93
N TYR A 65 -2.77 8.74 14.33
CA TYR A 65 -1.88 7.70 14.86
C TYR A 65 -1.26 8.10 16.20
N GLU A 66 -0.74 9.32 16.32
CA GLU A 66 -0.25 9.84 17.60
C GLU A 66 -1.38 9.82 18.64
N GLN A 67 -2.58 10.29 18.29
CA GLN A 67 -3.73 10.28 19.19
C GLN A 67 -4.11 8.87 19.68
N ARG A 68 -4.01 7.85 18.82
CA ARG A 68 -4.26 6.44 19.16
C ARG A 68 -3.14 5.81 19.97
N MET A 69 -1.88 6.14 19.70
CA MET A 69 -0.73 5.60 20.46
C MET A 69 -0.64 6.18 21.88
N PHE A 70 -1.09 7.43 22.08
CA PHE A 70 -1.17 8.05 23.41
C PHE A 70 -2.45 7.66 24.18
N LYS A 71 -3.49 7.15 23.51
CA LYS A 71 -4.67 6.52 24.14
C LYS A 71 -4.53 5.01 24.12
N GLY A 72 -3.74 4.53 25.08
CA GLY A 72 -3.25 3.15 25.19
C GLY A 72 -4.16 2.04 24.66
N HIS A 73 -3.55 1.10 23.94
CA HIS A 73 -4.09 -0.24 23.75
C HIS A 73 -3.03 -1.28 24.07
N SER A 74 -3.21 -1.91 25.24
CA SER A 74 -2.62 -3.17 25.63
C SER A 74 -3.40 -4.30 24.96
N GLY A 75 -2.82 -4.92 23.92
CA GLY A 75 -3.47 -6.01 23.21
C GLY A 75 -2.49 -7.11 22.85
N LYS A 76 -2.08 -7.92 23.84
CA LYS A 76 -1.42 -9.21 23.58
C LYS A 76 -2.45 -10.16 22.99
N LYS A 77 -2.39 -10.43 21.68
CA LYS A 77 -2.87 -11.71 21.13
C LYS A 77 -1.65 -12.50 20.67
N SER A 78 -1.42 -13.61 21.34
CA SER A 78 -0.48 -14.63 20.90
C SER A 78 -0.84 -15.07 19.49
N VAL A 79 0.09 -14.93 18.54
CA VAL A 79 -0.06 -15.55 17.23
C VAL A 79 -0.16 -17.06 17.46
N GLU A 80 -1.31 -17.64 17.14
CA GLU A 80 -1.50 -19.08 17.20
C GLU A 80 -0.43 -19.74 16.33
N ARG A 81 0.22 -20.79 16.84
CA ARG A 81 1.35 -21.40 16.14
C ARG A 81 0.85 -22.02 14.83
N ILE A 82 1.25 -21.45 13.70
CA ILE A 82 0.96 -21.99 12.38
C ILE A 82 1.73 -23.31 12.23
N THR A 83 1.00 -24.42 12.12
CA THR A 83 1.56 -25.78 12.00
C THR A 83 1.11 -26.52 10.74
N LYS A 84 0.21 -25.92 9.96
CA LYS A 84 -0.36 -26.47 8.73
C LYS A 84 -0.73 -25.34 7.75
N PRO A 85 -0.89 -25.65 6.45
CA PRO A 85 -1.46 -24.71 5.48
C PRO A 85 -2.87 -24.28 5.89
N PHE A 86 -3.29 -23.08 5.49
CA PHE A 86 -4.61 -22.53 5.81
C PHE A 86 -5.73 -23.04 4.90
N LEU A 87 -5.40 -23.40 3.66
CA LEU A 87 -6.36 -23.71 2.61
C LEU A 87 -6.42 -25.19 2.30
N THR A 88 -7.65 -25.64 2.09
CA THR A 88 -7.94 -26.92 1.46
C THR A 88 -8.80 -26.70 0.23
N LYS A 89 -8.87 -27.71 -0.65
CA LYS A 89 -9.81 -27.68 -1.79
C LYS A 89 -11.26 -27.41 -1.33
N LYS A 90 -11.68 -27.98 -0.19
CA LYS A 90 -13.02 -27.79 0.37
C LYS A 90 -13.33 -26.35 0.75
N ASP A 91 -12.31 -25.54 1.06
CA ASP A 91 -12.50 -24.13 1.36
C ASP A 91 -12.76 -23.32 0.08
N LEU A 92 -12.10 -23.71 -1.02
CA LEU A 92 -12.34 -23.14 -2.35
C LEU A 92 -13.71 -23.55 -2.91
N ASP A 93 -14.15 -24.79 -2.65
CA ASP A 93 -15.48 -25.28 -3.06
C ASP A 93 -16.64 -24.49 -2.43
N LYS A 94 -16.40 -23.72 -1.35
CA LYS A 94 -17.40 -22.85 -0.71
C LYS A 94 -17.52 -21.48 -1.37
N ILE A 95 -16.62 -21.13 -2.27
CA ILE A 95 -16.58 -19.82 -2.93
C ILE A 95 -17.26 -19.95 -4.29
N ASP A 96 -18.22 -19.07 -4.58
CA ASP A 96 -18.80 -18.98 -5.93
C ASP A 96 -17.78 -18.37 -6.90
N LEU A 97 -17.15 -19.24 -7.69
CA LEU A 97 -16.15 -18.91 -8.71
C LEU A 97 -16.64 -19.18 -10.14
N LYS A 98 -17.97 -19.28 -10.35
CA LYS A 98 -18.56 -19.65 -11.65
C LYS A 98 -18.12 -18.70 -12.78
N ASN A 99 -18.02 -17.41 -12.49
CA ASN A 99 -17.63 -16.37 -13.44
C ASN A 99 -16.26 -15.73 -13.13
N VAL A 100 -15.44 -16.42 -12.32
CA VAL A 100 -14.12 -15.94 -11.88
C VAL A 100 -13.06 -16.86 -12.47
N ASN A 101 -12.40 -16.40 -13.54
CA ASN A 101 -11.39 -17.18 -14.26
C ASN A 101 -9.97 -16.60 -14.14
N LYS A 102 -9.79 -15.50 -13.44
CA LYS A 102 -8.49 -14.89 -13.19
C LYS A 102 -8.10 -15.00 -11.72
N LEU A 103 -6.81 -15.16 -11.45
CA LEU A 103 -6.25 -15.32 -10.12
C LEU A 103 -5.15 -14.28 -9.89
N MET A 104 -5.23 -13.54 -8.80
CA MET A 104 -4.19 -12.61 -8.36
C MET A 104 -3.65 -13.07 -7.00
N ILE A 105 -2.33 -13.26 -6.88
CA ILE A 105 -1.68 -13.72 -5.65
C ILE A 105 -0.75 -12.62 -5.14
N VAL A 106 -1.07 -12.06 -3.98
CA VAL A 106 -0.36 -10.93 -3.36
C VAL A 106 0.11 -11.23 -1.94
N ALA A 107 1.14 -10.53 -1.49
CA ALA A 107 1.67 -10.68 -0.15
C ALA A 107 0.79 -9.99 0.89
N HIS A 108 0.39 -8.74 0.64
CA HIS A 108 -0.24 -7.87 1.63
C HIS A 108 -1.55 -7.25 1.15
N PRO A 109 -2.43 -6.84 2.08
CA PRO A 109 -3.62 -6.09 1.72
C PRO A 109 -3.25 -4.65 1.33
N ASP A 110 -3.43 -4.30 0.06
CA ASP A 110 -3.11 -3.04 -0.67
C ASP A 110 -2.32 -3.30 -1.94
N ASP A 111 -1.56 -4.40 -2.01
CA ASP A 111 -0.78 -4.79 -3.18
C ASP A 111 -1.67 -5.03 -4.40
N GLU A 112 -2.83 -5.66 -4.21
CA GLU A 112 -3.78 -5.97 -5.28
C GLU A 112 -4.30 -4.68 -5.95
N THR A 113 -4.49 -3.63 -5.15
CA THR A 113 -4.96 -2.34 -5.65
C THR A 113 -3.81 -1.49 -6.16
N LEU A 114 -2.67 -1.45 -5.48
CA LEU A 114 -1.53 -0.61 -5.86
C LEU A 114 -0.94 -1.04 -7.20
N TRP A 115 -0.87 -2.35 -7.45
CA TRP A 115 -0.23 -2.92 -8.64
C TRP A 115 -1.21 -3.48 -9.68
N GLY A 116 -2.49 -3.65 -9.34
CA GLY A 116 -3.51 -4.23 -10.21
C GLY A 116 -4.90 -3.61 -10.09
N GLY A 117 -5.04 -2.43 -9.49
CA GLY A 117 -6.33 -1.83 -9.16
C GLY A 117 -7.22 -1.55 -10.38
N VAL A 118 -6.66 -1.16 -11.52
CA VAL A 118 -7.45 -0.98 -12.76
C VAL A 118 -7.92 -2.31 -13.30
N HIS A 119 -7.10 -3.37 -13.17
CA HIS A 119 -7.52 -4.72 -13.52
C HIS A 119 -8.66 -5.24 -12.64
N LEU A 120 -8.65 -4.95 -11.33
CA LEU A 120 -9.77 -5.29 -10.43
C LEU A 120 -11.06 -4.56 -10.80
N ILE A 121 -10.97 -3.30 -11.26
CA ILE A 121 -12.15 -2.55 -11.72
C ILE A 121 -12.79 -3.18 -12.97
N LYS A 122 -11.97 -3.72 -13.88
CA LYS A 122 -12.39 -4.14 -15.23
C LYS A 122 -12.78 -5.60 -15.34
N ASP A 123 -12.29 -6.44 -14.44
CA ASP A 123 -12.37 -7.90 -14.55
C ASP A 123 -12.62 -8.55 -13.18
N ASN A 124 -13.09 -9.80 -13.19
CA ASN A 124 -13.33 -10.56 -11.96
C ASN A 124 -12.15 -11.49 -11.63
N TYR A 125 -11.50 -11.22 -10.51
CA TYR A 125 -10.41 -12.00 -9.93
C TYR A 125 -10.85 -12.76 -8.68
N LEU A 126 -10.20 -13.90 -8.46
CA LEU A 126 -9.96 -14.40 -7.11
C LEU A 126 -8.63 -13.81 -6.64
N VAL A 127 -8.66 -13.00 -5.59
CA VAL A 127 -7.47 -12.44 -4.95
C VAL A 127 -7.09 -13.31 -3.75
N LEU A 128 -5.91 -13.93 -3.80
CA LEU A 128 -5.27 -14.61 -2.68
C LEU A 128 -4.25 -13.65 -2.05
N CYS A 129 -4.55 -13.14 -0.87
CA CYS A 129 -3.62 -12.35 -0.06
C CYS A 129 -3.04 -13.23 1.06
N LEU A 130 -1.70 -13.26 1.20
CA LEU A 130 -1.04 -14.21 2.11
C LEU A 130 -1.03 -13.77 3.58
N THR A 131 -1.16 -12.48 3.86
CA THR A 131 -0.99 -11.94 5.22
C THR A 131 -2.21 -11.19 5.73
N ASN A 132 -2.20 -10.91 7.04
CA ASN A 132 -3.16 -10.00 7.69
C ASN A 132 -4.64 -10.43 7.54
N GLY A 133 -4.90 -11.73 7.44
CA GLY A 133 -6.25 -12.29 7.48
C GLY A 133 -6.97 -12.06 8.81
N LYS A 134 -8.27 -12.36 8.83
CA LYS A 134 -9.20 -12.06 9.94
C LYS A 134 -8.67 -12.40 11.34
N ALA A 135 -7.99 -13.55 11.48
CA ALA A 135 -7.48 -14.03 12.76
C ALA A 135 -6.43 -13.10 13.40
N THR A 136 -5.76 -12.27 12.60
CA THR A 136 -4.76 -11.29 13.08
C THR A 136 -5.41 -10.09 13.78
N GLY A 137 -6.70 -9.80 13.52
CA GLY A 137 -7.36 -8.58 13.99
C GLY A 137 -6.80 -7.30 13.37
N ASN A 138 -6.01 -7.39 12.30
CA ASN A 138 -5.45 -6.23 11.61
C ASN A 138 -6.55 -5.51 10.81
N VAL A 139 -6.64 -4.18 10.96
CA VAL A 139 -7.60 -3.33 10.22
C VAL A 139 -7.51 -3.51 8.70
N ARG A 140 -6.31 -3.84 8.19
CA ARG A 140 -6.06 -4.07 6.77
C ARG A 140 -6.89 -5.23 6.19
N TYR A 141 -7.34 -6.18 7.03
CA TYR A 141 -8.30 -7.21 6.61
C TYR A 141 -9.62 -6.61 6.15
N ASP A 142 -10.17 -5.67 6.91
CA ASP A 142 -11.45 -5.04 6.56
C ASP A 142 -11.29 -4.11 5.36
N GLU A 143 -10.13 -3.45 5.21
CA GLU A 143 -9.84 -2.56 4.09
C GLU A 143 -9.79 -3.31 2.75
N ILE A 144 -9.08 -4.44 2.66
CA ILE A 144 -9.08 -5.25 1.42
C ILE A 144 -10.47 -5.79 1.09
N ASN A 145 -11.24 -6.25 2.09
CA ASN A 145 -12.59 -6.71 1.83
C ASN A 145 -13.51 -5.59 1.32
N LYS A 146 -13.30 -4.33 1.73
CA LYS A 146 -14.01 -3.18 1.15
C LYS A 146 -13.67 -2.98 -0.33
N VAL A 147 -12.39 -3.09 -0.69
CA VAL A 147 -11.98 -3.01 -2.10
C VAL A 147 -12.62 -4.13 -2.91
N LEU A 148 -12.44 -5.38 -2.50
CA LEU A 148 -12.95 -6.54 -3.22
C LEU A 148 -14.48 -6.51 -3.37
N ASN A 149 -15.19 -6.01 -2.35
CA ASN A 149 -16.64 -5.80 -2.45
C ASN A 149 -16.99 -4.70 -3.45
N LYS A 150 -16.22 -3.60 -3.49
CA LYS A 150 -16.44 -2.46 -4.40
C LYS A 150 -16.14 -2.83 -5.86
N THR A 151 -15.18 -3.72 -6.10
CA THR A 151 -14.82 -4.22 -7.43
C THR A 151 -15.55 -5.51 -7.83
N HIS A 152 -16.38 -6.05 -6.92
CA HIS A 152 -17.10 -7.32 -7.10
C HIS A 152 -16.21 -8.57 -7.25
N ASP A 153 -14.95 -8.47 -6.84
CA ASP A 153 -13.98 -9.55 -6.80
C ASP A 153 -14.21 -10.52 -5.62
N LYS A 154 -13.56 -11.68 -5.68
CA LYS A 154 -13.53 -12.65 -4.58
C LYS A 154 -12.18 -12.61 -3.87
N GLY A 155 -12.20 -12.85 -2.56
CA GLY A 155 -11.00 -12.76 -1.72
C GLY A 155 -10.78 -13.97 -0.82
N ILE A 156 -9.53 -14.39 -0.71
CA ILE A 156 -9.02 -15.26 0.34
C ILE A 156 -7.84 -14.54 1.00
N ILE A 157 -7.98 -14.17 2.27
CA ILE A 157 -6.95 -13.43 3.00
C ILE A 157 -6.44 -14.31 4.15
N LEU A 158 -5.22 -14.82 4.01
CA LEU A 158 -4.59 -15.74 4.95
C LEU A 158 -3.88 -14.99 6.07
N SER A 159 -3.52 -15.70 7.14
CA SER A 159 -2.95 -15.09 8.35
C SER A 159 -1.47 -15.44 8.56
N TYR A 160 -0.68 -15.59 7.48
CA TYR A 160 0.77 -15.62 7.63
C TYR A 160 1.27 -14.30 8.20
N PRO A 161 2.33 -14.32 9.03
CA PRO A 161 2.79 -13.12 9.71
C PRO A 161 3.48 -12.15 8.75
N ASP A 162 3.11 -10.88 8.85
CA ASP A 162 3.71 -9.78 8.11
C ASP A 162 4.89 -9.19 8.90
N ALA A 163 4.62 -8.59 10.06
CA ALA A 163 5.64 -8.02 10.93
C ALA A 163 5.45 -8.45 12.38
N TYR A 164 6.56 -8.56 13.12
CA TYR A 164 6.60 -8.79 14.54
C TYR A 164 7.54 -7.78 15.19
N LYS A 165 7.10 -7.07 16.23
CA LYS A 165 7.88 -6.02 16.91
C LYS A 165 8.51 -5.01 15.93
N LEU A 166 7.73 -4.54 14.96
CA LEU A 166 8.13 -3.59 13.90
C LEU A 166 9.16 -4.12 12.89
N GLU A 167 9.58 -5.38 13.01
CA GLU A 167 10.44 -6.05 12.04
C GLU A 167 9.62 -6.97 11.14
N ARG A 168 9.93 -6.97 9.84
CA ARG A 168 9.30 -7.89 8.89
C ARG A 168 9.71 -9.32 9.20
N VAL A 169 8.76 -10.25 9.11
CA VAL A 169 9.03 -11.67 9.37
C VAL A 169 9.62 -12.33 8.13
N ASP A 170 10.87 -12.77 8.21
CA ASP A 170 11.45 -13.62 7.18
C ASP A 170 10.78 -15.02 7.20
N TRP A 171 9.88 -15.28 6.24
CA TRP A 171 9.15 -16.55 6.13
C TRP A 171 10.06 -17.76 5.93
N GLY A 172 11.24 -17.58 5.33
CA GLY A 172 12.25 -18.62 5.18
C GLY A 172 12.80 -19.02 6.54
N LYS A 173 13.28 -18.05 7.31
CA LYS A 173 13.83 -18.28 8.66
C LYS A 173 12.77 -18.77 9.64
N ALA A 174 11.54 -18.28 9.51
CA ALA A 174 10.43 -18.67 10.38
C ALA A 174 9.81 -20.04 10.00
N GLY A 175 10.25 -20.67 8.91
CA GLY A 175 9.80 -22.01 8.52
C GLY A 175 8.41 -22.06 7.88
N PHE A 176 7.89 -20.94 7.35
CA PHE A 176 6.54 -20.87 6.77
C PHE A 176 6.47 -21.24 5.28
N ILE A 177 7.61 -21.29 4.58
CA ILE A 177 7.67 -21.56 3.14
C ILE A 177 6.92 -22.84 2.73
N PRO A 178 7.01 -23.98 3.42
CA PRO A 178 6.27 -25.19 3.03
C PRO A 178 4.75 -25.00 3.08
N TYR A 179 4.23 -24.31 4.09
CA TYR A 179 2.79 -24.07 4.25
C TYR A 179 2.26 -23.10 3.21
N ILE A 180 2.97 -21.98 2.99
CA ILE A 180 2.65 -20.98 1.95
C ILE A 180 2.65 -21.63 0.57
N THR A 181 3.64 -22.51 0.31
CA THR A 181 3.73 -23.25 -0.96
C THR A 181 2.52 -24.14 -1.19
N GLU A 182 2.02 -24.84 -0.16
CA GLU A 182 0.86 -25.71 -0.30
C GLU A 182 -0.44 -24.92 -0.46
N ASP A 183 -0.60 -23.78 0.22
CA ASP A 183 -1.76 -22.89 0.03
C ASP A 183 -1.80 -22.32 -1.39
N ILE A 184 -0.67 -21.80 -1.89
CA ILE A 184 -0.55 -21.30 -3.27
C ILE A 184 -0.80 -22.42 -4.29
N LYS A 185 -0.25 -23.61 -4.08
CA LYS A 185 -0.49 -24.78 -4.93
C LYS A 185 -1.96 -25.17 -4.96
N THR A 186 -2.63 -25.16 -3.80
CA THR A 186 -4.04 -25.50 -3.68
C THR A 186 -4.90 -24.59 -4.55
N VAL A 187 -4.69 -23.27 -4.49
CA VAL A 187 -5.44 -22.31 -5.31
C VAL A 187 -5.06 -22.37 -6.79
N LEU A 188 -3.77 -22.45 -7.11
CA LEU A 188 -3.28 -22.54 -8.50
C LEU A 188 -3.84 -23.75 -9.24
N THR A 189 -3.90 -24.90 -8.57
CA THR A 189 -4.33 -26.16 -9.19
C THR A 189 -5.83 -26.46 -9.02
N TYR A 190 -6.58 -25.57 -8.38
CA TYR A 190 -8.00 -25.75 -8.10
C TYR A 190 -8.85 -25.87 -9.37
N LYS A 191 -8.61 -24.98 -10.34
CA LYS A 191 -9.24 -24.96 -11.65
C LYS A 191 -8.26 -24.45 -12.71
N LYS A 192 -8.68 -24.47 -13.98
CA LYS A 192 -7.94 -23.80 -15.04
C LYS A 192 -8.23 -22.29 -14.95
N TRP A 193 -7.21 -21.52 -14.64
CA TRP A 193 -7.23 -20.06 -14.69
C TRP A 193 -6.84 -19.59 -16.09
N ASP A 194 -7.54 -18.58 -16.59
CA ASP A 194 -7.23 -17.93 -17.86
C ASP A 194 -6.01 -17.03 -17.70
N GLU A 195 -5.91 -16.36 -16.55
CA GLU A 195 -4.80 -15.47 -16.19
C GLU A 195 -4.41 -15.67 -14.72
N ILE A 196 -3.11 -15.74 -14.45
CA ILE A 196 -2.54 -15.79 -13.10
C ILE A 196 -1.57 -14.63 -12.97
N VAL A 197 -1.74 -13.81 -11.94
CA VAL A 197 -0.93 -12.61 -11.70
C VAL A 197 -0.32 -12.67 -10.31
N THR A 198 0.93 -12.25 -10.18
CA THR A 198 1.59 -12.11 -8.87
C THR A 198 2.66 -11.01 -8.93
N HIS A 199 3.34 -10.79 -7.81
CA HIS A 199 4.51 -9.90 -7.74
C HIS A 199 5.56 -10.24 -8.79
N ASN A 200 6.38 -9.27 -9.15
CA ASN A 200 7.52 -9.52 -10.04
C ASN A 200 8.73 -10.13 -9.29
N PRO A 201 9.70 -10.72 -10.01
CA PRO A 201 10.89 -11.34 -9.40
C PRO A 201 11.76 -10.39 -8.57
N GLU A 202 11.62 -9.08 -8.74
CA GLU A 202 12.36 -8.05 -8.00
C GLU A 202 11.61 -7.61 -6.72
N GLY A 203 10.39 -8.11 -6.50
CA GLY A 203 9.53 -7.71 -5.40
C GLY A 203 9.17 -6.22 -5.44
N GLU A 204 8.99 -5.70 -6.65
CA GLU A 204 8.77 -4.30 -6.97
C GLU A 204 9.89 -3.41 -6.41
N TYR A 205 9.74 -2.94 -5.17
CA TYR A 205 10.73 -2.12 -4.49
C TYR A 205 11.69 -2.94 -3.61
N GLY A 206 11.83 -4.24 -3.88
CA GLY A 206 12.70 -5.16 -3.13
C GLY A 206 12.06 -5.73 -1.86
N HIS A 207 10.73 -5.78 -1.78
CA HIS A 207 10.06 -6.30 -0.57
C HIS A 207 10.25 -7.82 -0.47
N ILE A 208 10.76 -8.31 0.67
CA ILE A 208 11.08 -9.73 0.87
C ILE A 208 9.86 -10.66 0.69
N HIS A 209 8.68 -10.30 1.21
CA HIS A 209 7.47 -11.11 1.00
C HIS A 209 7.00 -11.12 -0.46
N HIS A 210 7.19 -10.03 -1.21
CA HIS A 210 6.84 -9.99 -2.63
C HIS A 210 7.74 -10.94 -3.41
N ILE A 211 9.06 -10.93 -3.09
CA ILE A 211 10.04 -11.88 -3.64
C ILE A 211 9.66 -13.33 -3.30
N TYR A 212 9.31 -13.63 -2.04
CA TYR A 212 8.85 -14.96 -1.67
C TYR A 212 7.59 -15.38 -2.43
N THR A 213 6.59 -14.48 -2.50
CA THR A 213 5.32 -14.72 -3.19
C THR A 213 5.55 -15.01 -4.68
N ASN A 214 6.37 -14.19 -5.35
CA ASN A 214 6.76 -14.44 -6.74
C ASN A 214 7.48 -15.79 -6.89
N ASN A 215 8.52 -16.04 -6.09
CA ASN A 215 9.35 -17.23 -6.22
C ASN A 215 8.54 -18.52 -6.04
N ILE A 216 7.69 -18.55 -4.99
CA ILE A 216 6.83 -19.70 -4.71
C ILE A 216 5.80 -19.87 -5.84
N THR A 217 5.05 -18.82 -6.17
CA THR A 217 4.02 -18.87 -7.22
C THR A 217 4.61 -19.31 -8.56
N THR A 218 5.72 -18.71 -8.98
CA THR A 218 6.39 -19.03 -10.25
C THR A 218 6.89 -20.47 -10.28
N LYS A 219 7.50 -20.96 -9.19
CA LYS A 219 7.99 -22.34 -9.09
C LYS A 219 6.85 -23.35 -9.15
N VAL A 220 5.77 -23.11 -8.41
CA VAL A 220 4.58 -23.97 -8.41
C VAL A 220 3.91 -23.95 -9.78
N TYR A 221 3.69 -22.76 -10.36
CA TYR A 221 3.11 -22.60 -11.69
C TYR A 221 3.90 -23.36 -12.76
N LYS A 222 5.24 -23.23 -12.80
CA LYS A 222 6.09 -23.95 -13.76
C LYS A 222 6.00 -25.47 -13.60
N LYS A 223 5.82 -25.95 -12.37
CA LYS A 223 5.75 -27.39 -12.08
C LYS A 223 4.40 -28.00 -12.45
N TYR A 224 3.29 -27.29 -12.25
CA TYR A 224 1.95 -27.87 -12.32
C TYR A 224 1.06 -27.34 -13.47
N ILE A 225 1.38 -26.18 -14.05
CA ILE A 225 0.53 -25.51 -15.05
C ILE A 225 1.32 -25.27 -16.34
N ASN A 226 2.29 -24.37 -16.32
CA ASN A 226 3.18 -24.03 -17.43
C ASN A 226 2.49 -23.74 -18.80
N LYS A 227 1.53 -22.81 -18.84
CA LYS A 227 0.69 -22.49 -20.04
C LYS A 227 0.87 -21.07 -20.59
N ASN A 228 2.00 -20.44 -20.33
CA ASN A 228 2.30 -19.06 -20.74
C ASN A 228 1.26 -17.98 -20.33
N ASN A 229 0.47 -18.22 -19.28
CA ASN A 229 -0.54 -17.29 -18.76
C ASN A 229 -0.25 -16.82 -17.32
N LEU A 230 1.04 -16.87 -16.93
CA LEU A 230 1.53 -16.23 -15.72
C LEU A 230 2.03 -14.84 -16.08
N TYR A 231 1.58 -13.85 -15.31
CA TYR A 231 1.95 -12.45 -15.44
C TYR A 231 2.49 -11.93 -14.12
N TYR A 232 3.35 -10.93 -14.22
CA TYR A 232 3.88 -10.20 -13.09
C TYR A 232 3.39 -8.77 -13.13
N PHE A 233 3.27 -8.17 -11.95
CA PHE A 233 3.12 -6.72 -11.82
C PHE A 233 4.25 -5.96 -12.52
N THR A 234 3.95 -4.73 -12.93
CA THR A 234 4.89 -3.87 -13.63
C THR A 234 6.20 -3.71 -12.85
N ARG A 235 7.28 -3.46 -13.57
CA ARG A 235 8.57 -3.09 -12.97
C ARG A 235 8.42 -1.80 -12.17
N TYR A 236 9.02 -1.77 -10.99
CA TYR A 236 9.04 -0.61 -10.13
C TYR A 236 10.16 0.35 -10.53
N TYR A 237 9.84 1.64 -10.53
CA TYR A 237 10.82 2.70 -10.70
C TYR A 237 10.80 3.63 -9.50
N LYS A 238 11.98 3.82 -8.88
CA LYS A 238 12.16 4.85 -7.85
C LYS A 238 11.87 6.22 -8.46
N LYS A 239 11.36 7.15 -7.65
CA LYS A 239 11.06 8.52 -8.10
C LYS A 239 12.23 9.19 -8.84
N GLY A 240 13.45 9.00 -8.35
CA GLY A 240 14.68 9.53 -8.96
C GLY A 240 15.20 8.76 -10.18
N ASP A 241 14.58 7.64 -10.57
CA ASP A 241 14.95 6.88 -11.77
C ASP A 241 13.83 6.87 -12.81
N LEU A 242 12.58 7.11 -12.40
CA LEU A 242 11.41 7.10 -13.25
C LEU A 242 11.53 8.07 -14.45
N PHE A 243 12.10 9.26 -14.25
CA PHE A 243 12.27 10.24 -15.33
C PHE A 243 13.15 9.72 -16.49
N LYS A 244 13.98 8.69 -16.25
CA LYS A 244 14.87 8.09 -17.25
C LYS A 244 14.14 7.13 -18.20
N VAL A 245 12.93 6.72 -17.83
CA VAL A 245 12.14 5.71 -18.57
C VAL A 245 10.71 6.15 -18.84
N GLU A 246 10.28 7.31 -18.32
CA GLU A 246 8.90 7.78 -18.38
C GLU A 246 8.36 7.90 -19.82
N ASP A 247 9.22 8.22 -20.79
CA ASP A 247 8.91 8.27 -22.22
C ASP A 247 8.54 6.90 -22.82
N LYS A 248 9.01 5.81 -22.20
CA LYS A 248 8.77 4.43 -22.61
C LYS A 248 7.61 3.78 -21.86
N LEU A 249 7.16 4.40 -20.77
CA LEU A 249 6.06 3.89 -19.95
C LEU A 249 4.74 4.46 -20.44
N LYS A 250 3.77 3.57 -20.66
CA LYS A 250 2.39 3.99 -20.95
C LYS A 250 1.71 4.39 -19.64
N LYS A 251 1.34 5.67 -19.52
CA LYS A 251 0.48 6.15 -18.43
C LYS A 251 -0.94 5.62 -18.61
N LEU A 252 -1.58 5.29 -17.50
CA LEU A 252 -3.02 5.09 -17.47
C LEU A 252 -3.76 6.40 -17.85
N PRO A 253 -4.93 6.31 -18.50
CA PRO A 253 -5.84 7.45 -18.62
C PRO A 253 -6.17 8.03 -17.24
N GLN A 254 -6.33 9.35 -17.14
CA GLN A 254 -6.55 10.01 -15.86
C GLN A 254 -7.79 9.47 -15.13
N ALA A 255 -8.89 9.21 -15.84
CA ALA A 255 -10.09 8.61 -15.25
C ALA A 255 -9.81 7.26 -14.56
N GLU A 256 -8.96 6.40 -15.15
CA GLU A 256 -8.57 5.12 -14.54
C GLU A 256 -7.66 5.33 -13.31
N VAL A 257 -6.81 6.36 -13.35
CA VAL A 257 -6.01 6.76 -12.18
C VAL A 257 -6.90 7.22 -11.04
N ASP A 258 -7.93 8.02 -11.33
CA ASP A 258 -8.85 8.56 -10.34
C ASP A 258 -9.68 7.43 -9.69
N GLU A 259 -10.24 6.52 -10.50
CA GLU A 259 -10.97 5.34 -10.00
C GLU A 259 -10.07 4.44 -9.14
N LYS A 260 -8.82 4.21 -9.57
CA LYS A 260 -7.83 3.47 -8.78
C LYS A 260 -7.51 4.18 -7.47
N MET A 261 -7.37 5.50 -7.48
CA MET A 261 -7.14 6.28 -6.26
C MET A 261 -8.33 6.20 -5.30
N ASP A 262 -9.55 6.09 -5.81
CA ASP A 262 -10.75 5.89 -4.99
C ASP A 262 -10.85 4.47 -4.39
N LEU A 263 -10.17 3.48 -4.96
CA LEU A 263 -9.96 2.18 -4.31
C LEU A 263 -8.88 2.27 -3.23
N LEU A 264 -7.73 2.87 -3.55
CA LEU A 264 -6.62 3.05 -2.62
C LEU A 264 -7.03 3.85 -1.38
N ASP A 265 -7.95 4.79 -1.54
CA ASP A 265 -8.55 5.56 -0.44
C ASP A 265 -9.27 4.71 0.62
N LEU A 266 -9.68 3.48 0.28
CA LEU A 266 -10.28 2.54 1.23
C LEU A 266 -9.25 1.96 2.20
N TYR A 267 -7.95 2.05 1.88
CA TYR A 267 -6.84 1.72 2.77
C TYR A 267 -6.43 2.94 3.60
N ALA A 268 -7.34 3.40 4.46
CA ALA A 268 -7.12 4.54 5.35
C ALA A 268 -5.91 4.34 6.28
N SER A 269 -5.52 3.10 6.56
CA SER A 269 -4.35 2.74 7.37
C SER A 269 -3.02 2.82 6.61
N GLN A 270 -3.01 2.87 5.27
CA GLN A 270 -1.79 2.79 4.45
C GLN A 270 -1.38 4.06 3.66
N PRO A 271 -1.75 5.31 4.04
CA PRO A 271 -1.38 6.48 3.25
C PRO A 271 0.14 6.65 3.13
N GLY A 272 0.92 6.22 4.12
CA GLY A 272 2.39 6.25 4.07
C GLY A 272 2.98 5.36 2.96
N ALA A 273 2.37 4.21 2.68
CA ALA A 273 2.78 3.35 1.56
C ALA A 273 2.53 4.07 0.23
N PHE A 274 1.37 4.71 0.08
CA PHE A 274 1.01 5.43 -1.14
C PHE A 274 1.78 6.73 -1.32
N VAL A 275 2.26 7.37 -0.25
CA VAL A 275 3.26 8.45 -0.37
C VAL A 275 4.56 7.91 -0.96
N LYS A 276 5.04 6.78 -0.45
CA LYS A 276 6.35 6.24 -0.79
C LYS A 276 6.40 5.66 -2.20
N TYR A 277 5.31 5.07 -2.66
CA TYR A 277 5.25 4.35 -3.94
C TYR A 277 4.27 4.98 -4.94
N GLY A 278 3.61 6.08 -4.58
CA GLY A 278 2.53 6.69 -5.36
C GLY A 278 2.92 7.17 -6.75
N GLN A 279 4.22 7.37 -7.03
CA GLN A 279 4.68 7.67 -8.39
C GLN A 279 4.33 6.58 -9.40
N MET A 280 4.16 5.33 -8.92
CA MET A 280 3.80 4.19 -9.76
C MET A 280 2.29 4.03 -9.95
N ILE A 281 1.44 4.76 -9.23
CA ILE A 281 -0.04 4.58 -9.32
C ILE A 281 -0.54 4.77 -10.76
N LYS A 282 0.05 5.73 -11.50
CA LYS A 282 -0.26 6.03 -12.90
C LYS A 282 0.36 5.05 -13.93
N TYR A 283 1.16 4.09 -13.47
CA TYR A 283 1.80 3.08 -14.31
C TYR A 283 1.40 1.70 -13.82
N GLU A 284 0.38 1.15 -14.45
CA GLU A 284 -0.08 -0.21 -14.19
C GLU A 284 -0.02 -1.02 -15.47
N LYS A 285 0.63 -2.18 -15.39
CA LYS A 285 0.72 -3.12 -16.50
C LYS A 285 1.02 -4.51 -15.96
N PHE A 286 0.31 -5.52 -16.46
CA PHE A 286 0.71 -6.90 -16.29
C PHE A 286 1.65 -7.33 -17.41
N ILE A 287 2.78 -7.89 -17.03
CA ILE A 287 3.87 -8.27 -17.92
C ILE A 287 3.95 -9.79 -17.90
N ASN A 288 3.86 -10.43 -19.07
CA ASN A 288 3.96 -11.89 -19.12
C ASN A 288 5.31 -12.33 -18.53
N ALA A 289 5.28 -13.39 -17.71
CA ALA A 289 6.43 -13.86 -16.96
C ALA A 289 7.66 -14.16 -17.82
N LYS A 290 7.48 -14.60 -19.07
CA LYS A 290 8.60 -14.88 -20.00
C LYS A 290 9.27 -13.60 -20.52
N ASP A 291 8.53 -12.49 -20.55
CA ASP A 291 8.96 -11.23 -21.17
C ASP A 291 9.51 -10.24 -20.12
N PHE A 292 9.30 -10.50 -18.83
CA PHE A 292 9.66 -9.59 -17.72
C PHE A 292 11.14 -9.19 -17.68
N LYS A 293 12.06 -10.10 -18.03
CA LYS A 293 13.49 -9.78 -18.03
C LYS A 293 13.82 -8.63 -19.01
N ASN A 294 13.08 -8.56 -20.12
CA ASN A 294 13.30 -7.57 -21.17
C ASN A 294 12.30 -6.42 -21.09
N SER A 295 11.40 -6.42 -20.11
CA SER A 295 10.39 -5.39 -19.97
C SER A 295 10.98 -4.13 -19.37
N ILE A 296 10.65 -3.01 -20.00
CA ILE A 296 10.82 -1.65 -19.52
C ILE A 296 9.51 -1.26 -18.81
#